data_AF-A0A2H0QB26-F1
#
_entry.id   AF-A0A2H0QB26-F1
#
_cell.length_a   1.000
_cell.length_b   1.000
_cell.length_c   1.000
_cell.angle_alpha   90.00
_cell.angle_beta   90.00
_cell.angle_gamma   90.00
#
_symmetry.space_group_name_H-M   'P 1'
#
loop_
_entity.id
_entity.type
_entity.pdbx_description
1 polymer ?
#
loop_
_entity_poly.entity_id
_entity_poly.type
_entity_poly.pdbx_seq_one_letter_code
_entity_poly.pdbx_strand_id
1 'polypeptide(L)'
;IESSKINKTVSELRQYEILAKQFKDVYHYFPGDVSNSDGKFGSGVSNGNQDGTVRYGHLEMPGSWEQLNRAGFVDTAYDGSSVNGVGGVKIGVNVPATPLDKKKTAFIFESHHTANSVWNVAEYTRTWIQIVAAPTAFGGASYPTDYAAMTTARAMAMDEKMDDGKPATGKLIAYSYSTQCVNTSWTSTGDPSLVQWKPNSGYPCYGIRYYIDRD
;
A
#
# COMPACT_ATOMS: atom_id res chain seq x y z
N ILE A 1 -6.34 -23.50 3.68
CA ILE A 1 -5.08 -22.79 3.32
C ILE A 1 -5.36 -21.38 2.81
N GLU A 2 -6.31 -21.18 1.90
CA GLU A 2 -6.61 -19.84 1.37
C GLU A 2 -7.20 -18.89 2.44
N SER A 3 -8.20 -19.31 3.19
CA SER A 3 -8.79 -18.49 4.27
C SER A 3 -7.78 -18.11 5.36
N SER A 4 -6.81 -18.99 5.66
CA SER A 4 -5.74 -18.67 6.63
C SER A 4 -4.77 -17.63 6.10
N LYS A 5 -4.47 -17.61 4.80
CA LYS A 5 -3.64 -16.56 4.19
C LYS A 5 -4.35 -15.22 4.24
N ILE A 6 -5.62 -15.18 3.85
CA ILE A 6 -6.46 -13.96 3.92
C ILE A 6 -6.49 -13.42 5.35
N ASN A 7 -6.81 -14.25 6.34
CA ASN A 7 -6.85 -13.82 7.74
C ASN A 7 -5.50 -13.27 8.22
N LYS A 8 -4.40 -13.91 7.82
CA LYS A 8 -3.06 -13.45 8.18
C LYS A 8 -2.74 -12.10 7.53
N THR A 9 -3.05 -11.94 6.24
CA THR A 9 -2.86 -10.66 5.53
C THR A 9 -3.68 -9.54 6.18
N VAL A 10 -4.94 -9.80 6.52
CA VAL A 10 -5.81 -8.83 7.24
C VAL A 10 -5.21 -8.45 8.59
N SER A 11 -4.72 -9.44 9.35
CA SER A 11 -4.08 -9.19 10.64
C SER A 11 -2.82 -8.34 10.50
N GLU A 12 -1.97 -8.63 9.51
CA GLU A 12 -0.74 -7.87 9.25
C GLU A 12 -1.06 -6.43 8.79
N LEU A 13 -2.07 -6.22 7.93
CA LEU A 13 -2.51 -4.88 7.55
C LEU A 13 -2.93 -4.04 8.75
N ARG A 14 -3.75 -4.59 9.66
CA ARG A 14 -4.17 -3.89 10.88
C ARG A 14 -2.99 -3.60 11.81
N GLN A 15 -2.06 -4.55 11.92
CA GLN A 15 -0.85 -4.33 12.71
C GLN A 15 -0.03 -3.17 12.13
N TYR A 16 0.22 -3.15 10.83
CA TYR A 16 0.97 -2.08 10.19
C TYR A 16 0.26 -0.73 10.25
N GLU A 17 -1.07 -0.68 10.20
CA GLU A 17 -1.83 0.55 10.49
C GLU A 17 -1.54 1.07 11.90
N ILE A 18 -1.64 0.23 12.91
CA ILE A 18 -1.37 0.60 14.31
C ILE A 18 0.06 1.12 14.44
N LEU A 19 1.04 0.42 13.88
CA LEU A 19 2.44 0.83 13.94
C LEU A 19 2.68 2.16 13.21
N ALA A 20 2.06 2.38 12.05
CA ALA A 20 2.18 3.64 11.33
C ALA A 20 1.54 4.81 12.10
N LYS A 21 0.41 4.57 12.77
CA LYS A 21 -0.24 5.55 13.64
C LYS A 21 0.63 5.89 14.86
N GLN A 22 1.16 4.87 15.55
CA GLN A 22 2.05 5.09 16.69
C GLN A 22 3.35 5.81 16.28
N PHE A 23 3.91 5.46 15.13
CA PHE A 23 5.06 6.18 14.57
C PHE A 23 4.69 7.65 14.33
N LYS A 24 3.52 7.93 13.74
CA LYS A 24 3.03 9.29 13.54
C LYS A 24 2.77 10.03 14.85
N ASP A 25 2.28 9.38 15.89
CA ASP A 25 2.08 10.00 17.20
C ASP A 25 3.41 10.42 17.85
N VAL A 26 4.46 9.60 17.68
CA VAL A 26 5.80 9.86 18.24
C VAL A 26 6.59 10.90 17.43
N TYR A 27 6.55 10.81 16.10
CA TYR A 27 7.40 11.61 15.22
C TYR A 27 6.67 12.76 14.51
N HIS A 28 5.34 12.80 14.57
CA HIS A 28 4.45 13.76 13.91
C HIS A 28 4.45 13.70 12.37
N TYR A 29 5.02 12.64 11.78
CA TYR A 29 5.03 12.38 10.33
C TYR A 29 4.71 10.90 10.07
N PHE A 30 4.25 10.57 8.86
CA PHE A 30 4.15 9.16 8.47
C PHE A 30 5.56 8.55 8.32
N PRO A 31 5.70 7.22 8.50
CA PRO A 31 6.96 6.56 8.19
C PRO A 31 7.29 6.76 6.71
N GLY A 32 8.52 7.13 6.42
CA GLY A 32 8.99 7.53 5.10
C GLY A 32 9.04 9.04 4.94
N ASP A 33 8.09 9.78 5.54
CA ASP A 33 7.90 11.23 5.36
C ASP A 33 8.70 12.11 6.35
N VAL A 34 9.63 11.52 7.11
CA VAL A 34 10.44 12.26 8.08
C VAL A 34 11.63 12.92 7.37
N SER A 35 11.72 14.26 7.39
CA SER A 35 12.95 14.96 7.02
C SER A 35 14.01 14.82 8.12
N ASN A 36 15.28 14.91 7.72
CA ASN A 36 16.43 14.68 8.60
C ASN A 36 16.35 13.32 9.34
N SER A 37 15.94 12.29 8.60
CA SER A 37 15.88 10.91 9.07
C SER A 37 17.24 10.41 9.57
N ASP A 38 18.34 10.80 8.92
CA ASP A 38 19.70 10.47 9.35
C ASP A 38 19.99 10.89 10.80
N GLY A 39 19.60 12.11 11.17
CA GLY A 39 19.75 12.63 12.53
C GLY A 39 18.81 12.01 13.56
N LYS A 40 17.69 11.41 13.13
CA LYS A 40 16.68 10.81 14.03
C LYS A 40 16.80 9.30 14.19
N PHE A 41 17.20 8.62 13.13
CA PHE A 41 17.16 7.16 13.01
C PHE A 41 18.55 6.54 12.77
N GLY A 42 19.59 7.38 12.71
CA GLY A 42 20.97 6.97 12.49
C GLY A 42 21.38 7.09 11.02
N SER A 43 22.70 6.95 10.80
CA SER A 43 23.27 7.27 9.50
C SER A 43 22.78 6.35 8.38
N GLY A 44 22.48 6.92 7.22
CA GLY A 44 22.11 6.21 6.00
C GLY A 44 20.61 6.02 5.78
N VAL A 45 19.76 6.50 6.69
CA VAL A 45 18.30 6.39 6.55
C VAL A 45 17.77 7.42 5.56
N SER A 46 16.94 6.98 4.62
CA SER A 46 16.38 7.86 3.58
C SER A 46 15.49 8.97 4.16
N ASN A 47 15.71 10.21 3.70
CA ASN A 47 14.91 11.36 4.08
C ASN A 47 13.59 11.41 3.28
N GLY A 48 12.50 11.70 3.99
CA GLY A 48 11.26 12.17 3.38
C GLY A 48 11.26 13.68 3.13
N ASN A 49 10.19 14.16 2.52
CA ASN A 49 10.03 15.57 2.16
C ASN A 49 9.15 16.38 3.14
N GLN A 50 8.47 15.73 4.10
CA GLN A 50 7.54 16.34 5.06
C GLN A 50 6.33 17.02 4.43
N ASP A 51 5.81 16.46 3.34
CA ASP A 51 4.58 16.94 2.70
C ASP A 51 3.29 16.37 3.34
N GLY A 52 3.44 15.52 4.37
CA GLY A 52 2.35 14.90 5.09
C GLY A 52 1.88 13.58 4.47
N THR A 53 2.57 13.08 3.43
CA THR A 53 2.22 11.86 2.73
C THR A 53 3.44 11.00 2.40
N VAL A 54 3.24 9.74 1.98
CA VAL A 54 4.34 8.86 1.54
C VAL A 54 4.33 8.72 0.03
N ARG A 55 5.14 9.50 -0.67
CA ARG A 55 5.05 9.63 -2.12
C ARG A 55 5.38 8.35 -2.87
N TYR A 56 4.47 7.98 -3.78
CA TYR A 56 4.69 6.90 -4.73
C TYR A 56 5.95 7.12 -5.61
N GLY A 57 6.72 6.04 -5.83
CA GLY A 57 7.89 6.06 -6.71
C GLY A 57 9.07 6.87 -6.16
N HIS A 58 8.96 7.38 -4.92
CA HIS A 58 10.03 8.08 -4.22
C HIS A 58 10.72 7.16 -3.20
N LEU A 59 11.88 7.60 -2.67
CA LEU A 59 12.59 6.86 -1.62
C LEU A 59 11.79 6.75 -0.32
N GLU A 60 10.73 7.56 -0.16
CA GLU A 60 9.81 7.51 0.97
C GLU A 60 9.14 6.14 1.11
N MET A 61 8.68 5.51 0.01
CA MET A 61 8.00 4.21 0.07
C MET A 61 8.85 3.08 0.71
N PRO A 62 10.06 2.75 0.21
CA PRO A 62 10.92 1.79 0.89
C PRO A 62 11.48 2.36 2.21
N GLY A 63 11.68 3.68 2.29
CA GLY A 63 12.08 4.39 3.50
C GLY A 63 11.09 4.25 4.65
N SER A 64 9.79 4.07 4.39
CA SER A 64 8.79 3.83 5.42
C SER A 64 9.12 2.59 6.25
N TRP A 65 9.50 1.50 5.59
CA TRP A 65 9.82 0.25 6.28
C TRP A 65 11.17 0.32 6.99
N GLU A 66 12.15 1.00 6.40
CA GLU A 66 13.42 1.28 7.08
C GLU A 66 13.18 2.10 8.36
N GLN A 67 12.44 3.22 8.27
CA GLN A 67 12.17 4.08 9.41
C GLN A 67 11.39 3.36 10.53
N LEU A 68 10.38 2.54 10.18
CA LEU A 68 9.68 1.70 11.15
C LEU A 68 10.62 0.74 11.88
N ASN A 69 11.58 0.13 11.17
CA ASN A 69 12.55 -0.76 11.79
C ASN A 69 13.53 0.00 12.69
N ARG A 70 14.11 1.09 12.19
CA ARG A 70 15.09 1.91 12.91
C ARG A 70 14.50 2.55 14.17
N ALA A 71 13.22 2.86 14.16
CA ALA A 71 12.48 3.37 15.30
C ALA A 71 11.97 2.27 16.25
N GLY A 72 12.21 0.98 15.94
CA GLY A 72 11.86 -0.15 16.81
C GLY A 72 10.38 -0.58 16.75
N PHE A 73 9.63 -0.18 15.72
CA PHE A 73 8.23 -0.60 15.52
C PHE A 73 8.09 -1.95 14.84
N VAL A 74 9.10 -2.36 14.05
CA VAL A 74 9.15 -3.69 13.42
C VAL A 74 10.54 -4.33 13.61
N ASP A 75 10.56 -5.62 13.90
CA ASP A 75 11.82 -6.35 14.16
C ASP A 75 12.63 -6.64 12.89
N THR A 76 11.95 -6.71 11.73
CA THR A 76 12.62 -7.03 10.46
C THR A 76 13.33 -5.79 9.92
N ALA A 77 14.63 -5.91 9.69
CA ALA A 77 15.42 -4.89 9.05
C ALA A 77 15.08 -4.78 7.56
N TYR A 78 14.66 -3.59 7.14
CA TYR A 78 14.48 -3.22 5.74
C TYR A 78 15.47 -2.12 5.38
N ASP A 79 16.10 -2.23 4.21
CA ASP A 79 17.27 -1.41 3.88
C ASP A 79 16.95 -0.06 3.22
N GLY A 80 15.67 0.27 3.04
CA GLY A 80 15.24 1.51 2.38
C GLY A 80 15.70 1.65 0.92
N SER A 81 16.33 0.63 0.34
CA SER A 81 17.03 0.75 -0.93
C SER A 81 16.07 1.00 -2.08
N SER A 82 16.51 1.79 -3.07
CA SER A 82 15.79 1.96 -4.32
C SER A 82 16.00 0.79 -5.27
N VAL A 83 15.12 0.71 -6.28
CA VAL A 83 15.34 -0.08 -7.49
C VAL A 83 15.54 0.93 -8.62
N ASN A 84 16.66 0.87 -9.34
CA ASN A 84 16.99 1.78 -10.44
C ASN A 84 16.98 3.28 -10.05
N GLY A 85 17.36 3.62 -8.81
CA GLY A 85 17.43 5.00 -8.34
C GLY A 85 16.08 5.65 -8.03
N VAL A 86 14.99 4.89 -8.06
CA VAL A 86 13.63 5.34 -7.75
C VAL A 86 12.99 4.42 -6.70
N GLY A 87 11.92 4.91 -6.05
CA GLY A 87 11.11 4.10 -5.16
C GLY A 87 10.70 2.80 -5.86
N GLY A 88 11.09 1.68 -5.30
CA GLY A 88 10.90 0.37 -5.91
C GLY A 88 10.72 -0.72 -4.87
N VAL A 89 10.28 -1.89 -5.31
CA VAL A 89 9.95 -3.01 -4.43
C VAL A 89 10.95 -4.15 -4.63
N LYS A 90 11.57 -4.58 -3.54
CA LYS A 90 12.36 -5.81 -3.40
C LYS A 90 11.82 -6.56 -2.18
N ILE A 91 10.98 -7.56 -2.44
CA ILE A 91 10.30 -8.32 -1.39
C ILE A 91 11.30 -8.94 -0.41
N GLY A 92 11.11 -8.67 0.88
CA GLY A 92 11.96 -9.14 1.96
C GLY A 92 13.30 -8.40 2.10
N VAL A 93 13.54 -7.37 1.30
CA VAL A 93 14.76 -6.55 1.35
C VAL A 93 14.43 -5.12 1.77
N ASN A 94 13.55 -4.44 1.03
CA ASN A 94 13.15 -3.06 1.33
C ASN A 94 11.66 -2.93 1.68
N VAL A 95 10.88 -4.01 1.54
CA VAL A 95 9.47 -4.07 1.91
C VAL A 95 9.10 -5.49 2.39
N PRO A 96 8.12 -5.66 3.29
CA PRO A 96 7.59 -6.96 3.69
C PRO A 96 6.81 -7.64 2.56
N ALA A 97 6.91 -8.97 2.51
CA ALA A 97 6.07 -9.81 1.67
C ALA A 97 4.67 -9.98 2.29
N THR A 98 3.63 -10.16 1.47
CA THR A 98 2.32 -10.56 2.02
C THR A 98 2.20 -12.08 2.20
N PRO A 99 1.32 -12.54 3.11
CA PRO A 99 0.98 -13.95 3.27
C PRO A 99 0.26 -14.58 2.06
N LEU A 100 -0.28 -13.78 1.13
CA LEU A 100 -0.98 -14.28 -0.05
C LEU A 100 0.00 -15.06 -0.95
N ASP A 101 1.12 -14.40 -1.29
CA ASP A 101 2.26 -14.99 -1.98
C ASP A 101 3.56 -14.28 -1.58
N LYS A 102 4.35 -14.93 -0.72
CA LYS A 102 5.59 -14.38 -0.16
C LYS A 102 6.68 -14.07 -1.18
N LYS A 103 6.55 -14.54 -2.42
CA LYS A 103 7.53 -14.31 -3.49
C LYS A 103 7.06 -13.30 -4.53
N LYS A 104 5.77 -12.94 -4.51
CA LYS A 104 5.16 -12.15 -5.57
C LYS A 104 4.36 -10.96 -5.08
N THR A 105 4.07 -10.86 -3.80
CA THR A 105 3.24 -9.77 -3.27
C THR A 105 3.90 -9.11 -2.08
N ALA A 106 3.73 -7.79 -1.98
CA ALA A 106 4.30 -6.96 -0.92
C ALA A 106 3.26 -6.02 -0.31
N PHE A 107 3.54 -5.56 0.91
CA PHE A 107 2.91 -4.36 1.45
C PHE A 107 3.81 -3.15 1.18
N ILE A 108 3.20 -2.05 0.79
CA ILE A 108 3.90 -0.79 0.53
C ILE A 108 3.11 0.36 1.13
N PHE A 109 3.82 1.42 1.53
CA PHE A 109 3.20 2.70 1.87
C PHE A 109 3.17 3.59 0.64
N GLU A 110 2.04 4.24 0.40
CA GLU A 110 1.90 5.12 -0.76
C GLU A 110 0.84 6.21 -0.52
N SER A 111 1.06 7.36 -1.16
CA SER A 111 0.10 8.39 -1.53
C SER A 111 0.22 8.66 -3.04
N HIS A 112 -0.88 9.03 -3.67
CA HIS A 112 -0.84 9.59 -5.03
C HIS A 112 -0.60 11.10 -4.93
N HIS A 113 0.33 11.62 -5.74
CA HIS A 113 0.74 13.02 -5.68
C HIS A 113 0.53 13.80 -7.01
N THR A 114 -0.10 13.21 -8.02
CA THR A 114 -0.26 13.87 -9.33
C THR A 114 -1.69 14.35 -9.57
N ALA A 115 -1.93 15.66 -9.47
CA ALA A 115 -3.18 16.37 -9.76
C ALA A 115 -3.80 16.07 -11.15
N ASN A 116 -3.06 15.39 -12.03
CA ASN A 116 -3.46 15.04 -13.39
C ASN A 116 -4.03 13.62 -13.53
N SER A 117 -4.18 12.91 -12.42
CA SER A 117 -4.82 11.62 -12.44
C SER A 117 -6.32 11.81 -12.27
N VAL A 118 -7.12 11.07 -13.03
CA VAL A 118 -8.59 11.02 -12.92
C VAL A 118 -9.05 10.52 -11.52
N TRP A 119 -8.09 10.19 -10.65
CA TRP A 119 -8.24 9.83 -9.26
C TRP A 119 -8.55 11.06 -8.40
N ASN A 120 -9.53 10.90 -7.53
CA ASN A 120 -10.18 11.99 -6.80
C ASN A 120 -9.20 12.93 -6.09
N VAL A 121 -9.52 14.23 -6.13
CA VAL A 121 -8.71 15.27 -5.47
C VAL A 121 -8.62 15.07 -3.96
N ALA A 122 -9.61 14.38 -3.39
CA ALA A 122 -9.67 14.01 -1.98
C ALA A 122 -8.69 12.88 -1.57
N GLU A 123 -8.08 12.17 -2.53
CA GLU A 123 -7.11 11.10 -2.26
C GLU A 123 -5.65 11.60 -2.26
N TYR A 124 -5.37 12.82 -2.78
CA TYR A 124 -4.01 13.35 -2.90
C TYR A 124 -3.32 13.61 -1.56
N THR A 125 -4.09 13.75 -0.48
CA THR A 125 -3.56 14.06 0.85
C THR A 125 -3.55 12.83 1.76
N ARG A 126 -3.80 11.64 1.21
CA ARG A 126 -3.98 10.44 2.02
C ARG A 126 -2.84 9.46 1.86
N THR A 127 -2.47 8.83 2.96
CA THR A 127 -1.53 7.72 2.98
C THR A 127 -2.30 6.41 3.17
N TRP A 128 -1.91 5.38 2.44
CA TRP A 128 -2.46 4.04 2.58
C TRP A 128 -1.35 2.99 2.57
N ILE A 129 -1.71 1.79 3.04
CA ILE A 129 -0.96 0.57 2.77
C ILE A 129 -1.59 -0.11 1.56
N GLN A 130 -0.80 -0.35 0.52
CA GLN A 130 -1.25 -1.07 -0.68
C GLN A 130 -0.67 -2.48 -0.70
N ILE A 131 -1.46 -3.43 -1.19
CA ILE A 131 -0.97 -4.74 -1.59
C ILE A 131 -0.71 -4.73 -3.09
N VAL A 132 0.53 -5.00 -3.49
CA VAL A 132 0.96 -4.97 -4.90
C VAL A 132 1.59 -6.30 -5.31
N ALA A 133 1.55 -6.57 -6.60
CA ALA A 133 2.36 -7.63 -7.21
C ALA A 133 3.76 -7.08 -7.56
N ALA A 134 4.79 -7.80 -7.13
CA ALA A 134 6.19 -7.54 -7.43
C ALA A 134 6.96 -8.86 -7.61
N PRO A 135 6.71 -9.61 -8.69
CA PRO A 135 7.37 -10.90 -8.94
C PRO A 135 8.88 -10.77 -9.18
N THR A 136 9.35 -9.58 -9.53
CA THR A 136 10.75 -9.20 -9.65
C THR A 136 10.96 -7.83 -9.01
N ALA A 137 12.21 -7.48 -8.70
CA ALA A 137 12.53 -6.12 -8.30
C ALA A 137 12.03 -5.14 -9.37
N PHE A 138 11.18 -4.20 -8.99
CA PHE A 138 10.63 -3.20 -9.91
C PHE A 138 10.85 -1.80 -9.34
N GLY A 139 11.35 -0.91 -10.18
CA GLY A 139 11.54 0.51 -9.87
C GLY A 139 10.89 1.35 -10.95
N GLY A 140 10.17 2.40 -10.55
CA GLY A 140 9.54 3.35 -11.46
C GLY A 140 8.14 3.74 -11.02
N ALA A 141 7.62 4.81 -11.62
CA ALA A 141 6.27 5.34 -11.38
C ALA A 141 5.15 4.52 -12.05
N SER A 142 5.40 3.28 -12.47
CA SER A 142 4.41 2.45 -13.17
C SER A 142 4.46 1.04 -12.62
N TYR A 143 3.60 0.67 -11.67
CA TYR A 143 3.48 -0.74 -11.28
C TYR A 143 3.29 -1.57 -12.53
N PRO A 144 3.90 -2.75 -12.63
CA PRO A 144 3.61 -3.63 -13.74
C PRO A 144 2.12 -4.00 -13.66
N THR A 145 1.32 -3.32 -14.48
CA THR A 145 -0.13 -3.51 -14.63
C THR A 145 -0.45 -4.86 -15.25
N ASP A 146 0.53 -5.74 -15.41
CA ASP A 146 0.37 -7.07 -15.97
C ASP A 146 0.31 -8.14 -14.87
N TYR A 147 0.59 -7.79 -13.61
CA TYR A 147 0.60 -8.77 -12.52
C TYR A 147 -0.52 -8.54 -11.51
N ALA A 148 -1.43 -9.50 -11.45
CA ALA A 148 -2.43 -9.57 -10.40
C ALA A 148 -1.77 -9.87 -9.04
N ALA A 149 -1.99 -9.02 -8.04
CA ALA A 149 -1.58 -9.31 -6.68
C ALA A 149 -2.45 -10.41 -6.05
N MET A 150 -3.73 -10.43 -6.42
CA MET A 150 -4.70 -11.40 -5.92
C MET A 150 -5.84 -11.61 -6.89
N THR A 151 -6.78 -12.50 -6.55
CA THR A 151 -8.03 -12.64 -7.29
C THR A 151 -9.11 -11.73 -6.70
N THR A 152 -10.15 -11.44 -7.47
CA THR A 152 -11.30 -10.67 -6.97
C THR A 152 -11.93 -11.28 -5.71
N ALA A 153 -12.05 -12.60 -5.64
CA ALA A 153 -12.60 -13.25 -4.45
C ALA A 153 -11.74 -13.08 -3.20
N ARG A 154 -10.41 -12.99 -3.35
CA ARG A 154 -9.52 -12.68 -2.21
C ARG A 154 -9.69 -11.23 -1.75
N ALA A 155 -9.77 -10.29 -2.70
CA ALA A 155 -9.98 -8.88 -2.40
C ALA A 155 -11.32 -8.66 -1.68
N MET A 156 -12.41 -9.20 -2.23
CA MET A 156 -13.75 -9.17 -1.63
C MET A 156 -13.79 -9.78 -0.23
N ALA A 157 -13.17 -10.95 -0.04
CA ALA A 157 -13.13 -11.59 1.27
C ALA A 157 -12.27 -10.83 2.30
N MET A 158 -11.31 -10.01 1.86
CA MET A 158 -10.57 -9.10 2.74
C MET A 158 -11.40 -7.89 3.12
N ASP A 159 -12.08 -7.28 2.13
CA ASP A 159 -13.00 -6.16 2.31
C ASP A 159 -14.11 -6.50 3.32
N GLU A 160 -14.85 -7.58 3.11
CA GLU A 160 -15.92 -8.03 4.03
C GLU A 160 -15.45 -8.27 5.48
N LYS A 161 -14.16 -8.57 5.70
CA LYS A 161 -13.59 -8.78 7.04
C LYS A 161 -13.09 -7.49 7.69
N MET A 162 -12.74 -6.50 6.88
CA MET A 162 -12.08 -5.28 7.32
C MET A 162 -13.02 -4.09 7.34
N ASP A 163 -14.07 -4.10 6.51
CA ASP A 163 -14.80 -2.90 6.13
C ASP A 163 -16.26 -3.20 5.70
N ASP A 164 -16.72 -2.75 4.52
CA ASP A 164 -18.13 -2.74 4.11
C ASP A 164 -18.45 -3.67 2.94
N GLY A 165 -17.46 -4.38 2.40
CA GLY A 165 -17.63 -5.31 1.29
C GLY A 165 -17.83 -4.60 -0.06
N LYS A 166 -17.56 -3.30 -0.16
CA LYS A 166 -17.68 -2.53 -1.39
C LYS A 166 -16.31 -2.01 -1.85
N PRO A 167 -15.93 -2.26 -3.12
CA PRO A 167 -14.60 -1.96 -3.64
C PRO A 167 -14.24 -0.46 -3.75
N ALA A 168 -15.18 0.46 -3.56
CA ALA A 168 -14.97 1.89 -3.77
C ALA A 168 -15.33 2.74 -2.55
N THR A 169 -15.69 2.13 -1.41
CA THR A 169 -16.04 2.84 -0.19
C THR A 169 -15.24 2.32 1.01
N GLY A 170 -15.40 2.98 2.15
CA GLY A 170 -14.73 2.60 3.40
C GLY A 170 -13.19 2.76 3.42
N LYS A 171 -12.53 2.00 4.30
CA LYS A 171 -11.08 1.96 4.51
C LYS A 171 -10.35 1.07 3.50
N LEU A 172 -10.99 0.03 2.96
CA LEU A 172 -10.37 -0.93 2.04
C LEU A 172 -10.99 -0.81 0.65
N ILE A 173 -10.25 -0.25 -0.29
CA ILE A 173 -10.73 -0.04 -1.67
C ILE A 173 -9.91 -0.84 -2.68
N ALA A 174 -10.53 -1.14 -3.82
CA ALA A 174 -9.87 -1.75 -4.97
C ALA A 174 -8.86 -0.77 -5.61
N TYR A 175 -7.73 -1.29 -6.07
CA TYR A 175 -6.78 -0.53 -6.87
C TYR A 175 -7.30 -0.39 -8.32
N SER A 176 -7.67 0.84 -8.68
CA SER A 176 -8.63 1.15 -9.74
C SER A 176 -8.16 1.06 -11.20
N TYR A 177 -7.09 0.33 -11.52
CA TYR A 177 -6.54 0.35 -12.89
C TYR A 177 -7.25 -0.55 -13.89
N SER A 178 -8.19 -1.38 -13.44
CA SER A 178 -8.96 -2.19 -14.38
C SER A 178 -10.34 -2.56 -13.86
N THR A 179 -11.27 -2.61 -14.82
CA THR A 179 -12.56 -3.27 -14.66
C THR A 179 -12.40 -4.79 -14.48
N GLN A 180 -11.20 -5.34 -14.26
CA GLN A 180 -11.04 -6.78 -14.07
C GLN A 180 -11.53 -7.22 -12.68
N CYS A 181 -11.30 -6.42 -11.64
CA CYS A 181 -11.73 -6.75 -10.28
C CYS A 181 -13.09 -6.18 -9.87
N VAL A 182 -13.55 -5.14 -10.57
CA VAL A 182 -14.80 -4.44 -10.30
C VAL A 182 -15.70 -4.39 -11.54
N ASN A 183 -17.01 -4.33 -11.33
CA ASN A 183 -18.02 -4.40 -12.40
C ASN A 183 -17.97 -3.20 -13.36
N THR A 184 -17.57 -2.03 -12.89
CA THR A 184 -17.42 -0.81 -13.65
C THR A 184 -16.15 -0.08 -13.24
N SER A 185 -15.51 0.62 -14.18
CA SER A 185 -14.38 1.50 -13.85
C SER A 185 -14.94 2.67 -13.06
N TRP A 186 -14.34 2.95 -11.91
CA TRP A 186 -14.65 4.17 -11.20
C TRP A 186 -14.05 5.35 -11.97
N THR A 187 -14.90 6.08 -12.71
CA THR A 187 -14.58 7.43 -13.15
C THR A 187 -15.11 8.41 -12.10
N SER A 188 -14.39 9.48 -11.85
CA SER A 188 -14.63 10.51 -10.81
C SER A 188 -16.01 11.20 -10.82
N THR A 189 -16.91 10.80 -11.71
CA THR A 189 -18.28 11.34 -11.86
C THR A 189 -19.39 10.38 -11.42
N GLY A 190 -19.07 9.14 -11.03
CA GLY A 190 -20.06 8.14 -10.61
C GLY A 190 -20.18 7.97 -9.09
N ASP A 191 -21.37 7.58 -8.63
CA ASP A 191 -21.62 7.18 -7.23
C ASP A 191 -20.76 5.94 -6.86
N PRO A 192 -19.80 6.06 -5.92
CA PRO A 192 -18.95 4.94 -5.51
C PRO A 192 -19.74 3.74 -4.96
N SER A 193 -20.95 3.97 -4.45
CA SER A 193 -21.79 2.91 -3.89
C SER A 193 -22.32 1.92 -4.95
N LEU A 194 -22.25 2.28 -6.24
CA LEU A 194 -22.67 1.45 -7.36
C LEU A 194 -21.54 0.52 -7.87
N VAL A 195 -20.30 0.74 -7.43
CA VAL A 195 -19.17 -0.12 -7.80
C VAL A 195 -19.23 -1.40 -6.97
N GLN A 196 -19.18 -2.56 -7.62
CA GLN A 196 -19.26 -3.86 -6.98
C GLN A 196 -18.08 -4.73 -7.38
N TRP A 197 -17.63 -5.57 -6.43
CA TRP A 197 -16.71 -6.65 -6.74
C TRP A 197 -17.30 -7.54 -7.83
N LYS A 198 -16.49 -7.93 -8.81
CA LYS A 198 -16.93 -8.92 -9.81
C LYS A 198 -17.14 -10.27 -9.12
N PRO A 199 -18.33 -10.89 -9.21
CA PRO A 199 -18.65 -12.12 -8.50
C PRO A 199 -17.84 -13.33 -9.01
N ASN A 200 -17.21 -13.23 -10.19
CA ASN A 200 -16.40 -14.32 -10.73
C ASN A 200 -14.99 -14.29 -10.10
N SER A 201 -14.71 -15.30 -9.27
CA SER A 201 -13.55 -15.39 -8.38
C SER A 201 -12.19 -15.53 -9.07
N GLY A 202 -12.16 -15.75 -10.39
CA GLY A 202 -10.94 -15.95 -11.16
C GLY A 202 -10.32 -14.68 -11.75
N TYR A 203 -11.02 -13.55 -11.72
CA TYR A 203 -10.47 -12.34 -12.32
C TYR A 203 -9.27 -11.79 -11.53
N PRO A 204 -8.24 -11.31 -12.25
CA PRO A 204 -7.09 -10.67 -11.63
C PRO A 204 -7.51 -9.36 -10.95
N CYS A 205 -7.01 -9.16 -9.73
CA CYS A 205 -7.05 -7.91 -9.01
C CYS A 205 -5.61 -7.43 -8.81
N TYR A 206 -5.29 -6.27 -9.36
CA TYR A 206 -3.94 -5.70 -9.32
C TYR A 206 -3.50 -5.29 -7.92
N GLY A 207 -4.45 -5.01 -7.04
CA GLY A 207 -4.17 -4.67 -5.65
C GLY A 207 -5.41 -4.14 -4.94
N ILE A 208 -5.22 -3.89 -3.65
CA ILE A 208 -6.17 -3.17 -2.80
C ILE A 208 -5.39 -2.12 -2.01
N ARG A 209 -6.05 -1.03 -1.65
CA ARG A 209 -5.50 0.03 -0.79
C ARG A 209 -6.26 0.04 0.53
N TYR A 210 -5.52 0.20 1.61
CA TYR A 210 -6.06 0.31 2.96
C TYR A 210 -5.65 1.64 3.58
N TYR A 211 -6.60 2.55 3.75
CA TYR A 211 -6.36 3.88 4.32
C TYR A 211 -5.90 3.76 5.78
N ILE A 212 -4.77 4.39 6.10
CA ILE A 212 -4.26 4.44 7.48
C ILE A 212 -4.65 5.72 8.22
N ASP A 213 -5.25 6.67 7.52
CA ASP A 213 -5.60 8.01 8.01
C ASP A 213 -7.09 8.33 7.92
N ARG A 214 -7.90 7.32 7.57
CA ARG A 214 -9.36 7.41 7.56
C ARG A 214 -9.89 6.80 8.86
N ASP A 215 -10.58 7.61 9.65
CA ASP A 215 -11.33 7.14 10.82
C ASP A 215 -12.59 6.39 10.43
#